data_AF-A0A6I7P3Y6-F1
#
_entry.id   AF-A0A6I7P3Y6-F1
#
_cell.length_a   1.000
_cell.length_b   1.000
_cell.length_c   1.000
_cell.angle_alpha   90.00
_cell.angle_beta   90.00
_cell.angle_gamma   90.00
#
_symmetry.space_group_name_H-M   'P 1'
#
loop_
_entity.id
_entity.type
_entity.pdbx_description
1 polymer ?
#
loop_
_entity_poly.entity_id
_entity_poly.type
_entity_poly.pdbx_seq_one_letter_code
_entity_poly.pdbx_strand_id
1 'polypeptide(L)'
;MFKRFIRAIKSLFGGMVSSIEDPKLILEQNIRELNDQIPQMNENIATVKANAVMLRKEVERYEKTIQEITAKIKAAINADRDDLAEGYALQLEKARESLEQSKQQLRYADQAYEKAIKVKQAFMREKDRKIKEAREALRASERAEWQARVADALESFEMGGLDQTHQEMVNRLNERTALNEARMEIALESVDTHTMEIEANAEKLRAQELVSQFKHEMGKTKAAKAKEKSIEVDDSPAKSKEESQKTIGKERTKS
;
A
#
# COMPACT_ATOMS: atom_id res chain seq x y z
N MET A 1 -9.89 20.03 19.63
CA MET A 1 -9.27 19.47 18.40
C MET A 1 -10.22 18.56 17.61
N PHE A 2 -10.81 17.51 18.21
CA PHE A 2 -11.74 16.59 17.52
C PHE A 2 -12.96 17.26 16.82
N LYS A 3 -13.56 18.29 17.43
CA LYS A 3 -14.62 19.10 16.79
C LYS A 3 -14.15 19.84 15.53
N ARG A 4 -12.87 20.20 15.44
CA ARG A 4 -12.26 20.83 14.25
C ARG A 4 -12.04 19.79 13.14
N PHE A 5 -11.63 18.58 13.49
CA PHE A 5 -11.52 17.44 12.56
C PHE A 5 -12.88 17.06 11.95
N ILE A 6 -13.94 16.92 12.77
CA ILE A 6 -15.29 16.65 12.28
C ILE A 6 -15.82 17.78 11.39
N ARG A 7 -15.50 19.04 11.71
CA ARG A 7 -15.88 20.20 10.90
C ARG A 7 -15.14 20.24 9.56
N ALA A 8 -13.86 19.86 9.54
CA ALA A 8 -13.08 19.73 8.31
C ALA A 8 -13.61 18.60 7.42
N ILE A 9 -14.01 17.47 8.00
CA ILE A 9 -14.69 16.40 7.25
C ILE A 9 -16.01 16.91 6.69
N LYS A 10 -16.85 17.57 7.49
CA LYS A 10 -18.15 18.10 7.02
C LYS A 10 -18.01 19.17 5.93
N SER A 11 -16.95 19.99 5.94
CA SER A 11 -16.74 20.99 4.89
C SER A 11 -16.33 20.38 3.55
N LEU A 12 -15.67 19.21 3.55
CA LEU A 12 -15.34 18.46 2.33
C LEU A 12 -16.59 17.93 1.61
N PHE A 13 -17.71 17.75 2.31
CA PHE A 13 -19.00 17.33 1.73
C PHE A 13 -19.94 18.50 1.37
N GLY A 14 -19.55 19.74 1.67
CA GLY A 14 -20.45 20.90 1.67
C GLY A 14 -20.33 21.85 0.47
N GLY A 15 -19.42 21.60 -0.49
CA GLY A 15 -19.17 22.53 -1.59
C GLY A 15 -19.49 21.95 -2.96
N MET A 16 -20.73 22.15 -3.45
CA MET A 16 -20.97 22.16 -4.90
C MET A 16 -20.73 23.58 -5.39
N VAL A 17 -19.56 23.83 -5.99
CA VAL A 17 -19.30 25.08 -6.71
C VAL A 17 -19.68 24.84 -8.17
N SER A 18 -20.67 25.59 -8.66
CA SER A 18 -20.98 25.63 -10.09
C SER A 18 -19.84 26.33 -10.83
N SER A 19 -19.13 25.60 -11.67
CA SER A 19 -18.22 26.17 -12.65
C SER A 19 -18.48 25.49 -13.98
N ILE A 20 -18.44 26.26 -15.06
CA ILE A 20 -18.80 25.95 -16.46
C ILE A 20 -17.79 24.96 -17.09
N GLU A 21 -17.17 24.09 -16.30
CA GLU A 21 -16.20 23.10 -16.76
C GLU A 21 -16.88 21.77 -17.08
N ASP A 22 -16.31 21.04 -18.05
CA ASP A 22 -16.80 19.76 -18.52
C ASP A 22 -17.19 18.85 -17.33
N PRO A 23 -18.47 18.41 -17.23
CA PRO A 23 -18.93 17.56 -16.14
C PRO A 23 -18.08 16.30 -15.94
N LYS A 24 -17.42 15.80 -17.00
CA LYS A 24 -16.48 14.68 -16.93
C LYS A 24 -15.24 15.04 -16.10
N LEU A 25 -14.67 16.22 -16.34
CA LEU A 25 -13.48 16.69 -15.64
C LEU A 25 -13.76 16.85 -14.14
N ILE A 26 -14.93 17.35 -13.78
CA ILE A 26 -15.36 17.49 -12.38
C ILE A 26 -15.44 16.12 -11.70
N LEU A 27 -16.02 15.11 -12.36
CA LEU A 27 -16.11 13.76 -11.81
C LEU A 27 -14.73 13.12 -11.64
N GLU A 28 -13.83 13.28 -12.61
CA GLU A 28 -12.45 12.80 -12.52
C GLU A 28 -11.65 13.48 -11.40
N GLN A 29 -11.81 14.79 -11.24
CA GLN A 29 -11.21 15.56 -10.15
C GLN A 29 -11.72 15.08 -8.80
N ASN A 30 -13.03 14.90 -8.62
CA ASN A 30 -13.60 14.36 -7.39
C ASN A 30 -13.04 12.97 -7.04
N ILE A 31 -12.87 12.09 -8.04
CA ILE A 31 -12.24 10.77 -7.83
C ILE A 31 -10.80 10.92 -7.35
N ARG A 32 -10.04 11.83 -7.96
CA ARG A 32 -8.65 12.11 -7.58
C ARG A 32 -8.57 12.63 -6.15
N GLU A 33 -9.37 13.63 -5.80
CA GLU A 33 -9.43 14.21 -4.46
C GLU A 33 -9.77 13.16 -3.39
N LEU A 34 -10.71 12.25 -3.67
CA LEU A 34 -11.04 11.16 -2.76
C LEU A 34 -9.85 10.20 -2.55
N ASN A 35 -9.04 9.94 -3.58
CA ASN A 35 -7.84 9.12 -3.44
C ASN A 35 -6.74 9.87 -2.69
N ASP A 36 -6.59 11.17 -2.90
CA ASP A 36 -5.59 12.03 -2.24
C ASP A 36 -5.84 12.18 -0.73
N GLN A 37 -7.07 11.97 -0.27
CA GLN A 37 -7.42 11.95 1.15
C GLN A 37 -6.94 10.68 1.88
N ILE A 38 -6.69 9.57 1.16
CA ILE A 38 -6.31 8.29 1.77
C ILE A 38 -4.95 8.37 2.49
N PRO A 39 -3.88 8.92 1.88
CA PRO A 39 -2.60 9.12 2.56
C PRO A 39 -2.74 9.94 3.84
N GLN A 40 -3.42 11.09 3.77
CA GLN A 40 -3.60 11.99 4.92
C GLN A 40 -4.37 11.31 6.06
N MET A 41 -5.42 10.54 5.72
CA MET A 41 -6.17 9.78 6.71
C MET A 41 -5.31 8.68 7.35
N ASN A 42 -4.49 7.97 6.56
CA ASN A 42 -3.58 6.95 7.08
C ASN A 42 -2.54 7.55 8.04
N GLU A 43 -2.00 8.72 7.72
CA GLU A 43 -1.05 9.44 8.58
C GLU A 43 -1.69 9.87 9.91
N ASN A 44 -2.91 10.42 9.86
CA ASN A 44 -3.66 10.76 11.06
C ASN A 44 -3.95 9.53 11.93
N ILE A 45 -4.35 8.41 11.32
CA ILE A 45 -4.57 7.14 12.03
C ILE A 45 -3.27 6.61 12.64
N ALA A 46 -2.14 6.72 11.92
CA ALA A 46 -0.84 6.32 12.41
C ALA A 46 -0.43 7.16 13.64
N THR A 47 -0.71 8.46 13.62
CA THR A 47 -0.46 9.37 14.76
C THR A 47 -1.27 8.95 15.99
N VAL A 48 -2.57 8.64 15.81
CA VAL A 48 -3.43 8.15 16.91
C VAL A 48 -2.92 6.81 17.44
N LYS A 49 -2.51 5.90 16.55
CA LYS A 49 -1.91 4.61 16.92
C LYS A 49 -0.61 4.79 17.69
N ALA A 50 0.25 5.70 17.26
CA ALA A 50 1.53 5.99 17.90
C ALA A 50 1.32 6.47 19.34
N ASN A 51 0.32 7.34 19.57
CA ASN A 51 -0.06 7.76 20.92
C ASN A 51 -0.50 6.56 21.79
N ALA A 52 -1.38 5.70 21.29
CA ALA A 52 -1.80 4.50 22.02
C ALA A 52 -0.62 3.56 22.34
N VAL A 53 0.32 3.37 21.39
CA VAL A 53 1.53 2.56 21.60
C VAL A 53 2.44 3.18 22.65
N MET A 54 2.61 4.50 22.63
CA MET A 54 3.41 5.22 23.63
C MET A 54 2.83 5.04 25.03
N LEU A 55 1.52 5.26 25.20
CA LEU A 55 0.81 5.07 26.48
C LEU A 55 0.89 3.62 26.96
N ARG A 56 0.82 2.64 26.05
CA ARG A 56 0.98 1.22 26.38
C ARG A 56 2.37 0.93 26.96
N LYS A 57 3.42 1.47 26.33
CA LYS A 57 4.79 1.34 26.85
C LYS A 57 4.95 2.01 28.22
N GLU A 58 4.28 3.13 28.43
CA GLU A 58 4.28 3.82 29.72
C GLU A 58 3.59 3.00 30.82
N VAL A 59 2.44 2.39 30.52
CA VAL A 59 1.76 1.44 31.42
C VAL A 59 2.69 0.27 31.78
N GLU A 60 3.31 -0.36 30.78
CA GLU A 60 4.26 -1.47 31.01
C GLU A 60 5.45 -1.04 31.89
N ARG A 61 5.96 0.18 31.66
CA ARG A 61 7.05 0.74 32.48
C ARG A 61 6.62 0.92 33.93
N TYR A 62 5.44 1.48 34.20
CA TYR A 62 4.96 1.64 35.58
C TYR A 62 4.68 0.29 36.25
N GLU A 63 4.18 -0.70 35.52
CA GLU A 63 4.00 -2.06 36.05
C GLU A 63 5.34 -2.67 36.49
N LYS A 64 6.40 -2.52 35.69
CA LYS A 64 7.76 -2.94 36.07
C LYS A 64 8.28 -2.16 37.28
N THR A 65 8.14 -0.84 37.28
CA THR A 65 8.53 0.01 38.42
C THR A 65 7.83 -0.42 39.71
N ILE A 66 6.53 -0.73 39.65
CA ILE A 66 5.76 -1.23 40.80
C ILE A 66 6.31 -2.56 41.30
N GLN A 67 6.65 -3.49 40.41
CA GLN A 67 7.26 -4.76 40.79
C GLN A 67 8.61 -4.56 41.47
N GLU A 68 9.47 -3.70 40.91
CA GLU A 68 10.79 -3.37 41.45
C GLU A 68 10.70 -2.71 42.83
N ILE A 69 9.84 -1.70 42.99
CA ILE A 69 9.64 -1.03 44.28
C ILE A 69 9.07 -2.01 45.30
N THR A 70 8.13 -2.87 44.90
CA THR A 70 7.58 -3.90 45.79
C THR A 70 8.66 -4.87 46.27
N ALA A 71 9.59 -5.26 45.40
CA ALA A 71 10.73 -6.09 45.79
C ALA A 71 11.67 -5.36 46.78
N LYS A 72 11.92 -4.06 46.57
CA LYS A 72 12.71 -3.22 47.48
C LYS A 72 12.06 -3.06 48.84
N ILE A 73 10.74 -2.87 48.90
CA ILE A 73 9.98 -2.83 50.17
C ILE A 73 10.18 -4.15 50.93
N LYS A 74 9.97 -5.30 50.27
CA LYS A 74 10.16 -6.62 50.90
C LYS A 74 11.58 -6.79 51.44
N ALA A 75 12.60 -6.38 50.67
CA ALA A 75 13.99 -6.46 51.10
C ALA A 75 14.29 -5.54 52.29
N ALA A 76 13.75 -4.33 52.33
CA ALA A 76 13.91 -3.39 53.43
C ALA A 76 13.27 -3.91 54.73
N ILE A 77 12.05 -4.45 54.65
CA ILE A 77 11.36 -5.08 55.79
C ILE A 77 12.15 -6.28 56.32
N ASN A 78 12.64 -7.15 55.43
CA ASN A 78 13.44 -8.31 55.83
C ASN A 78 14.79 -7.93 56.47
N ALA A 79 15.25 -6.70 56.27
CA ALA A 79 16.47 -6.18 56.86
C ALA A 79 16.22 -5.31 58.11
N ASP A 80 14.98 -5.32 58.63
CA ASP A 80 14.53 -4.50 59.76
C ASP A 80 14.77 -2.99 59.54
N ARG A 81 14.71 -2.55 58.28
CA ARG A 81 14.89 -1.15 57.85
C ARG A 81 13.55 -0.53 57.48
N ASP A 82 12.70 -0.33 58.48
CA ASP A 82 11.36 0.23 58.31
C ASP A 82 11.39 1.65 57.75
N ASP A 83 12.41 2.44 58.11
CA ASP A 83 12.67 3.79 57.58
C ASP A 83 12.75 3.83 56.04
N LEU A 84 13.43 2.84 55.44
CA LEU A 84 13.53 2.71 53.99
C LEU A 84 12.24 2.14 53.39
N ALA A 85 11.59 1.21 54.09
CA ALA A 85 10.35 0.60 53.62
C ALA A 85 9.22 1.65 53.49
N GLU A 86 9.11 2.57 54.45
CA GLU A 86 8.17 3.70 54.41
C GLU A 86 8.41 4.60 53.19
N GLY A 87 9.67 4.96 52.92
CA GLY A 87 10.03 5.75 51.74
C GLY A 87 9.68 5.07 50.43
N TYR A 88 9.93 3.76 50.31
CA TYR A 88 9.53 2.99 49.14
C TYR A 88 8.01 2.80 49.02
N ALA A 89 7.28 2.74 50.12
CA ALA A 89 5.82 2.67 50.11
C ALA A 89 5.19 3.93 49.49
N LEU A 90 5.69 5.12 49.83
CA LEU A 90 5.26 6.38 49.21
C LEU A 90 5.56 6.40 47.70
N GLN A 91 6.72 5.89 47.29
CA GLN A 91 7.06 5.76 45.86
C GLN A 91 6.13 4.78 45.14
N LEU A 92 5.76 3.68 45.81
CA LEU A 92 4.84 2.67 45.27
C LEU A 92 3.45 3.27 45.05
N GLU A 93 2.94 4.04 46.01
CA GLU A 93 1.65 4.72 45.91
C GLU A 93 1.62 5.65 44.70
N LYS A 94 2.63 6.52 44.57
CA LYS A 94 2.76 7.43 43.41
C LYS A 94 2.85 6.69 42.07
N ALA A 95 3.60 5.57 42.03
CA ALA A 95 3.71 4.75 40.82
C ALA A 95 2.38 4.09 40.45
N ARG A 96 1.57 3.65 41.44
CA ARG A 96 0.23 3.11 41.23
C ARG A 96 -0.75 4.16 40.74
N GLU A 97 -0.71 5.37 41.29
CA GLU A 97 -1.53 6.48 40.81
C GLU A 97 -1.20 6.82 39.35
N SER A 98 0.09 6.93 39.03
CA SER A 98 0.56 7.18 37.67
C SER A 98 0.14 6.06 36.71
N LEU A 99 0.23 4.79 37.14
CA LEU A 99 -0.23 3.64 36.38
C LEU A 99 -1.72 3.74 36.03
N GLU A 100 -2.56 4.05 37.02
CA GLU A 100 -4.01 4.15 36.82
C GLU A 100 -4.36 5.26 35.84
N GLN A 101 -3.73 6.43 36.00
CA GLN A 101 -3.89 7.55 35.06
C GLN A 101 -3.47 7.15 33.63
N SER A 102 -2.31 6.51 33.45
CA SER A 102 -1.85 6.05 32.13
C SER A 102 -2.74 4.95 31.55
N LYS A 103 -3.28 4.03 32.37
CA LYS A 103 -4.26 3.03 31.93
C LYS A 103 -5.54 3.67 31.42
N GLN A 104 -6.05 4.67 32.13
CA GLN A 104 -7.24 5.39 31.70
C GLN A 104 -7.00 6.14 30.39
N GLN A 105 -5.86 6.82 30.25
CA GLN A 105 -5.46 7.48 29.00
C GLN A 105 -5.32 6.49 27.84
N LEU A 106 -4.70 5.33 28.08
CA LEU A 106 -4.57 4.27 27.09
C LEU A 106 -5.92 3.78 26.58
N ARG A 107 -6.90 3.56 27.48
CA ARG A 107 -8.27 3.15 27.09
C ARG A 107 -8.92 4.18 26.16
N TYR A 108 -8.77 5.46 26.46
CA TYR A 108 -9.28 6.52 25.59
C TYR A 108 -8.56 6.56 24.24
N ALA A 109 -7.24 6.36 24.22
CA ALA A 109 -6.44 6.32 23.01
C ALA A 109 -6.79 5.12 22.11
N ASP A 110 -6.98 3.93 22.69
CA ASP A 110 -7.40 2.73 21.97
C ASP A 110 -8.82 2.92 21.37
N GLN A 111 -9.76 3.50 22.13
CA GLN A 111 -11.10 3.83 21.59
C GLN A 111 -11.03 4.86 20.46
N ALA A 112 -10.16 5.86 20.57
CA ALA A 112 -9.96 6.84 19.51
C ALA A 112 -9.38 6.19 18.24
N TYR A 113 -8.42 5.28 18.41
CA TYR A 113 -7.84 4.51 17.31
C TYR A 113 -8.89 3.65 16.61
N GLU A 114 -9.71 2.91 17.37
CA GLU A 114 -10.77 2.07 16.83
C GLU A 114 -11.80 2.91 16.04
N LYS A 115 -12.21 4.07 16.58
CA LYS A 115 -13.09 5.01 15.89
C LYS A 115 -12.46 5.51 14.58
N ALA A 116 -11.17 5.82 14.59
CA ALA A 116 -10.48 6.29 13.39
C ALA A 116 -10.44 5.21 12.29
N ILE A 117 -10.26 3.94 12.66
CA ILE A 117 -10.36 2.81 11.73
C ILE A 117 -11.78 2.67 11.16
N LYS A 118 -12.82 2.79 11.98
CA LYS A 118 -14.22 2.76 11.53
C LYS A 118 -14.53 3.91 10.55
N VAL A 119 -14.03 5.11 10.84
CA VAL A 119 -14.15 6.26 9.93
C VAL A 119 -13.48 5.98 8.59
N LYS A 120 -12.26 5.42 8.59
CA LYS A 120 -11.60 5.00 7.35
C LYS A 120 -12.41 3.97 6.57
N GLN A 121 -12.97 2.97 7.23
CA GLN A 121 -13.80 1.97 6.56
C GLN A 121 -15.06 2.58 5.94
N ALA A 122 -15.74 3.47 6.66
CA ALA A 122 -16.90 4.18 6.14
C ALA A 122 -16.52 5.06 4.93
N PHE A 123 -15.41 5.79 5.03
CA PHE A 123 -14.88 6.60 3.94
C PHE A 123 -14.57 5.75 2.70
N MET A 124 -13.91 4.61 2.85
CA MET A 124 -13.58 3.74 1.71
C MET A 124 -14.85 3.23 1.02
N ARG A 125 -15.88 2.82 1.78
CA ARG A 125 -17.17 2.40 1.20
C ARG A 125 -17.84 3.54 0.43
N GLU A 126 -17.85 4.73 1.00
CA GLU A 126 -18.45 5.90 0.36
C GLU A 126 -17.67 6.34 -0.88
N LYS A 127 -16.33 6.29 -0.83
CA LYS A 127 -15.46 6.51 -1.97
C LYS A 127 -15.77 5.54 -3.10
N ASP A 128 -15.84 4.24 -2.80
CA ASP A 128 -16.11 3.22 -3.81
C ASP A 128 -17.50 3.40 -4.45
N ARG A 129 -18.50 3.77 -3.64
CA ARG A 129 -19.83 4.15 -4.14
C ARG A 129 -19.77 5.35 -5.08
N LYS A 130 -19.13 6.45 -4.68
CA LYS A 130 -18.99 7.66 -5.50
C LYS A 130 -18.20 7.42 -6.79
N ILE A 131 -17.14 6.60 -6.74
CA ILE A 131 -16.38 6.21 -7.93
C ILE A 131 -17.26 5.41 -8.89
N LYS A 132 -18.08 4.48 -8.37
CA LYS A 132 -19.01 3.70 -9.20
C LYS A 132 -20.05 4.60 -9.88
N GLU A 133 -20.70 5.48 -9.11
CA GLU A 133 -21.68 6.46 -9.62
C GLU A 133 -21.05 7.37 -10.69
N ALA A 134 -19.86 7.91 -10.42
CA ALA A 134 -19.13 8.75 -11.36
C ALA A 134 -18.76 8.02 -12.66
N ARG A 135 -18.31 6.76 -12.58
CA ARG A 135 -18.02 5.93 -13.75
C ARG A 135 -19.26 5.60 -14.56
N GLU A 136 -20.38 5.33 -13.91
CA GLU A 136 -21.66 5.10 -14.58
C GLU A 136 -22.14 6.35 -15.31
N ALA A 137 -22.03 7.53 -14.69
CA ALA A 137 -22.35 8.82 -15.30
C ALA A 137 -21.43 9.15 -16.49
N LEU A 138 -20.11 8.92 -16.36
CA LEU A 138 -19.13 9.07 -17.44
C LEU A 138 -19.51 8.22 -18.66
N ARG A 139 -19.76 6.92 -18.46
CA ARG A 139 -20.17 6.03 -19.54
C ARG A 139 -21.50 6.43 -20.17
N ALA A 140 -22.44 6.94 -19.37
CA ALA A 140 -23.72 7.43 -19.89
C ALA A 140 -23.54 8.68 -20.78
N SER A 141 -22.69 9.61 -20.34
CA SER A 141 -22.31 10.80 -21.11
C SER A 141 -21.58 10.44 -22.41
N GLU A 142 -20.62 9.50 -22.36
CA GLU A 142 -19.93 9.00 -23.55
C GLU A 142 -20.89 8.36 -24.56
N ARG A 143 -21.88 7.58 -24.10
CA ARG A 143 -22.91 7.01 -24.97
C ARG A 143 -23.79 8.09 -25.60
N ALA A 144 -24.17 9.11 -24.83
CA ALA A 144 -24.99 10.22 -25.33
C ALA A 144 -24.22 11.03 -26.39
N GLU A 145 -22.94 11.32 -26.16
CA GLU A 145 -22.08 11.98 -27.15
C GLU A 145 -21.89 11.14 -28.41
N TRP A 146 -21.72 9.82 -28.27
CA TRP A 146 -21.66 8.92 -29.41
C TRP A 146 -22.96 8.96 -30.23
N GLN A 147 -24.11 8.85 -29.56
CA GLN A 147 -25.42 8.93 -30.20
C GLN A 147 -25.63 10.26 -30.94
N ALA A 148 -25.24 11.38 -30.33
CA ALA A 148 -25.31 12.70 -30.97
C ALA A 148 -24.42 12.76 -32.22
N ARG A 149 -23.16 12.32 -32.14
CA ARG A 149 -22.25 12.27 -33.30
C ARG A 149 -22.77 11.38 -34.43
N VAL A 150 -23.43 10.27 -34.10
CA VAL A 150 -24.08 9.39 -35.09
C VAL A 150 -25.27 10.10 -35.73
N ALA A 151 -26.11 10.78 -34.94
CA ALA A 151 -27.24 11.55 -35.46
C ALA A 151 -26.79 12.69 -36.39
N ASP A 152 -25.78 13.48 -35.99
CA ASP A 152 -25.21 14.55 -36.81
C ASP A 152 -24.63 14.00 -38.14
N ALA A 153 -23.97 12.83 -38.08
CA ALA A 153 -23.46 12.15 -39.27
C ALA A 153 -24.58 11.65 -40.19
N LEU A 154 -25.73 11.24 -39.63
CA LEU A 154 -26.90 10.81 -40.40
C LEU A 154 -27.67 12.00 -40.99
N GLU A 155 -27.82 13.10 -40.26
CA GLU A 155 -28.46 14.34 -40.76
C GLU A 155 -27.63 14.97 -41.88
N SER A 156 -26.31 15.06 -41.70
CA SER A 156 -25.39 15.53 -42.75
C SER A 156 -25.37 14.58 -43.97
N PHE A 157 -25.72 13.30 -43.78
CA PHE A 157 -25.89 12.33 -44.84
C PHE A 157 -27.21 12.51 -45.60
N GLU A 158 -28.33 12.81 -44.92
CA GLU A 158 -29.63 13.09 -45.54
C GLU A 158 -29.64 14.39 -46.35
N MET A 159 -28.89 15.42 -45.94
CA MET A 159 -28.77 16.69 -46.68
C MET A 159 -27.85 16.62 -47.90
N GLY A 160 -27.12 15.52 -48.11
CA GLY A 160 -26.08 15.36 -49.13
C GLY A 160 -26.37 14.30 -50.20
N GLY A 161 -27.46 14.44 -50.96
CA GLY A 161 -27.63 13.86 -52.31
C GLY A 161 -27.56 12.32 -52.45
N LEU A 162 -28.72 11.69 -52.66
CA LEU A 162 -29.01 10.27 -52.43
C LEU A 162 -28.39 9.19 -53.34
N ASP A 163 -27.71 9.45 -54.46
CA ASP A 163 -27.64 8.40 -55.52
C ASP A 163 -26.26 7.83 -55.91
N GLN A 164 -25.14 8.31 -55.37
CA GLN A 164 -23.81 7.72 -55.68
C GLN A 164 -22.95 7.36 -54.45
N THR A 165 -23.34 7.79 -53.26
CA THR A 165 -22.55 7.64 -52.03
C THR A 165 -23.00 6.46 -51.16
N HIS A 166 -24.16 5.86 -51.40
CA HIS A 166 -24.72 4.83 -50.51
C HIS A 166 -23.84 3.57 -50.41
N GLN A 167 -23.35 3.03 -51.52
CA GLN A 167 -22.55 1.80 -51.51
C GLN A 167 -21.18 1.99 -50.87
N GLU A 168 -20.50 3.10 -51.15
CA GLU A 168 -19.22 3.44 -50.51
C GLU A 168 -19.39 3.70 -49.01
N MET A 169 -20.54 4.28 -48.61
CA MET A 169 -20.83 4.58 -47.22
C MET A 169 -21.24 3.35 -46.42
N VAL A 170 -21.99 2.40 -47.00
CA VAL A 170 -22.24 1.08 -46.39
C VAL A 170 -20.90 0.36 -46.17
N ASN A 171 -19.99 0.42 -47.14
CA ASN A 171 -18.65 -0.15 -46.99
C ASN A 171 -17.85 0.52 -45.87
N ARG A 172 -17.85 1.86 -45.78
CA ARG A 172 -17.17 2.60 -44.69
C ARG A 172 -17.82 2.35 -43.32
N LEU A 173 -19.13 2.21 -43.25
CA LEU A 173 -19.85 1.90 -42.00
C LEU A 173 -19.48 0.50 -41.52
N ASN A 174 -19.47 -0.48 -42.43
CA ASN A 174 -19.04 -1.84 -42.11
C ASN A 174 -17.57 -1.88 -41.66
N GLU A 175 -16.69 -1.14 -42.33
CA GLU A 175 -15.28 -1.02 -41.95
C GLU A 175 -15.10 -0.39 -40.56
N ARG A 176 -15.87 0.65 -40.25
CA ARG A 176 -15.80 1.35 -38.96
C ARG A 176 -16.41 0.51 -37.83
N THR A 177 -17.48 -0.22 -38.09
CA THR A 177 -18.06 -1.19 -37.15
C THR A 177 -17.07 -2.32 -36.87
N ALA A 178 -16.48 -2.93 -37.91
CA ALA A 178 -15.46 -3.95 -37.76
C ALA A 178 -14.23 -3.45 -36.99
N LEU A 179 -13.80 -2.21 -37.23
CA LEU A 179 -12.67 -1.61 -36.51
C LEU A 179 -12.98 -1.34 -35.03
N ASN A 180 -14.22 -0.98 -34.71
CA ASN A 180 -14.64 -0.79 -33.33
C ASN A 180 -14.83 -2.13 -32.59
N GLU A 181 -15.36 -3.15 -33.27
CA GLU A 181 -15.44 -4.52 -32.74
C GLU A 181 -14.04 -5.08 -32.48
N ALA A 182 -13.10 -4.94 -33.42
CA ALA A 182 -11.71 -5.34 -33.24
C ALA A 182 -11.02 -4.60 -32.07
N ARG A 183 -11.29 -3.30 -31.89
CA ARG A 183 -10.77 -2.54 -30.73
C ARG A 183 -11.35 -3.02 -29.40
N MET A 184 -12.62 -3.40 -29.39
CA MET A 184 -13.27 -3.97 -28.20
C MET A 184 -12.67 -5.34 -27.88
N GLU A 185 -12.43 -6.17 -28.89
CA GLU A 185 -11.82 -7.50 -28.75
C GLU A 185 -10.39 -7.39 -28.21
N ILE A 186 -9.56 -6.49 -28.76
CA ILE A 186 -8.20 -6.21 -28.24
C ILE A 186 -8.25 -5.70 -26.79
N ALA A 187 -9.22 -4.84 -26.46
CA ALA A 187 -9.36 -4.35 -25.09
C ALA A 187 -9.76 -5.48 -24.12
N LEU A 188 -10.65 -6.39 -24.53
CA LEU A 188 -11.04 -7.56 -23.74
C LEU A 188 -9.88 -8.57 -23.60
N GLU A 189 -9.15 -8.84 -24.67
CA GLU A 189 -7.96 -9.71 -24.68
C GLU A 189 -6.83 -9.14 -23.80
N SER A 190 -6.66 -7.81 -23.78
CA SER A 190 -5.69 -7.14 -22.89
C SER A 190 -6.02 -7.27 -21.40
N VAL A 191 -7.30 -7.38 -21.05
CA VAL A 191 -7.74 -7.61 -19.67
C VAL A 191 -7.55 -9.08 -19.28
N ASP A 192 -7.79 -10.01 -20.20
CA ASP A 192 -7.63 -11.44 -19.96
C ASP A 192 -6.15 -11.84 -19.82
N THR A 193 -5.27 -11.32 -20.69
CA THR A 193 -3.82 -11.50 -20.57
C THR A 193 -3.27 -11.00 -19.24
N HIS A 194 -3.71 -9.82 -18.77
CA HIS A 194 -3.28 -9.32 -17.47
C HIS A 194 -3.80 -10.17 -16.30
N THR A 195 -4.99 -10.77 -16.44
CA THR A 195 -5.55 -11.70 -15.44
C THR A 195 -4.78 -13.02 -15.43
N MET A 196 -4.46 -13.58 -16.59
CA MET A 196 -3.59 -14.76 -16.72
C MET A 196 -2.19 -14.51 -16.15
N GLU A 197 -1.60 -13.34 -16.38
CA GLU A 197 -0.31 -12.96 -15.79
C GLU A 197 -0.37 -12.87 -14.25
N ILE A 198 -1.47 -12.37 -13.70
CA ILE A 198 -1.70 -12.31 -12.25
C ILE A 198 -1.83 -13.73 -11.68
N GLU A 199 -2.58 -14.61 -12.34
CA GLU A 199 -2.74 -16.01 -11.93
C GLU A 199 -1.41 -16.78 -12.01
N ALA A 200 -0.66 -16.65 -13.12
CA ALA A 200 0.65 -17.27 -13.29
C ALA A 200 1.66 -16.77 -12.24
N ASN A 201 1.63 -15.48 -11.89
CA ASN A 201 2.46 -14.93 -10.82
C ASN A 201 2.03 -15.44 -9.44
N ALA A 202 0.73 -15.60 -9.19
CA ALA A 202 0.21 -16.15 -7.95
C ALA A 202 0.60 -17.63 -7.78
N GLU A 203 0.55 -18.44 -8.84
CA GLU A 203 1.02 -19.82 -8.85
C GLU A 203 2.53 -19.91 -8.61
N LYS A 204 3.32 -19.04 -9.26
CA LYS A 204 4.76 -18.96 -9.03
C LYS A 204 5.10 -18.60 -7.60
N LEU A 205 4.37 -17.67 -6.99
CA LEU A 205 4.53 -17.31 -5.57
C LEU A 205 4.17 -18.49 -4.65
N ARG A 206 3.06 -19.19 -4.91
CA ARG A 206 2.69 -20.41 -4.17
C ARG A 206 3.75 -21.50 -4.31
N ALA A 207 4.28 -21.74 -5.50
CA ALA A 207 5.34 -22.71 -5.74
C ALA A 207 6.63 -22.34 -4.99
N GLN A 208 7.00 -21.06 -4.95
CA GLN A 208 8.13 -20.58 -4.14
C GLN A 208 7.90 -20.77 -2.64
N GLU A 209 6.67 -20.54 -2.16
CA GLU A 209 6.31 -20.74 -0.76
C GLU A 209 6.33 -22.22 -0.38
N LEU A 210 5.79 -23.13 -1.21
CA LEU A 210 5.89 -24.58 -1.03
C LEU A 210 7.34 -25.05 -0.98
N VAL A 211 8.20 -24.58 -1.90
CA VAL A 211 9.64 -24.91 -1.89
C VAL A 211 10.32 -24.35 -0.64
N SER A 212 9.92 -23.18 -0.16
CA SER A 212 10.42 -22.60 1.09
C SER A 212 10.02 -23.44 2.30
N GLN A 213 8.76 -23.90 2.36
CA GLN A 213 8.26 -24.82 3.39
C GLN A 213 9.02 -26.15 3.36
N PHE A 214 9.21 -26.73 2.17
CA PHE A 214 9.99 -27.97 2.00
C PHE A 214 11.46 -27.80 2.41
N LYS A 215 12.08 -26.63 2.15
CA LYS A 215 13.44 -26.31 2.63
C LYS A 215 13.50 -26.14 4.15
N HIS A 216 12.41 -25.66 4.76
CA HIS A 216 12.27 -25.55 6.21
C HIS A 216 12.13 -26.94 6.86
N GLU A 217 11.31 -27.81 6.27
CA GLU A 217 11.13 -29.22 6.69
C GLU A 217 12.40 -30.05 6.50
N MET A 218 13.16 -29.80 5.44
CA MET A 218 14.45 -30.45 5.15
C MET A 218 15.63 -29.88 5.95
N GLY A 219 15.38 -28.97 6.91
CA GLY A 219 16.40 -28.45 7.82
C GLY A 219 17.52 -27.62 7.18
N LYS A 220 17.36 -27.14 5.94
CA LYS A 220 18.36 -26.32 5.24
C LYS A 220 17.98 -24.84 5.27
N THR A 221 18.07 -24.22 6.44
CA THR A 221 18.23 -22.77 6.53
C THR A 221 19.64 -22.39 6.08
N LYS A 222 19.74 -21.25 5.37
CA LYS A 222 20.99 -20.66 4.89
C LYS A 222 22.00 -20.48 6.05
N ALA A 223 22.92 -21.42 6.17
CA ALA A 223 24.28 -21.15 6.59
C ALA A 223 25.14 -21.08 5.32
N ALA A 224 25.18 -19.91 4.67
CA ALA A 224 26.18 -19.58 3.64
C ALA A 224 26.10 -18.08 3.28
N LYS A 225 26.53 -17.23 4.21
CA LYS A 225 27.20 -15.97 3.88
C LYS A 225 28.62 -16.06 4.46
N ALA A 226 29.49 -16.80 3.78
CA ALA A 226 30.94 -16.71 3.94
C ALA A 226 31.59 -17.55 2.83
N LYS A 227 32.39 -16.88 1.97
CA LYS A 227 33.48 -17.43 1.13
C LYS A 227 33.08 -18.48 0.08
N GLU A 228 33.65 -18.60 -1.10
CA GLU A 228 34.76 -17.98 -1.84
C GLU A 228 34.38 -18.25 -3.32
N LYS A 229 34.34 -17.22 -4.17
CA LYS A 229 35.36 -17.00 -5.21
C LYS A 229 35.96 -18.28 -5.81
N SER A 230 35.60 -18.48 -7.08
CA SER A 230 36.43 -19.01 -8.18
C SER A 230 37.04 -20.40 -8.03
N ILE A 231 36.24 -21.38 -8.46
CA ILE A 231 36.54 -22.41 -9.48
C ILE A 231 38.00 -22.49 -9.93
N GLU A 232 38.62 -23.65 -9.67
CA GLU A 232 39.77 -24.19 -10.39
C GLU A 232 39.40 -25.53 -11.05
N VAL A 233 39.79 -25.69 -12.33
CA VAL A 233 40.46 -26.89 -12.94
C VAL A 233 39.48 -28.03 -13.33
N ASP A 234 39.43 -28.61 -14.55
CA ASP A 234 40.41 -28.76 -15.65
C ASP A 234 39.81 -29.55 -16.86
N ASP A 235 40.61 -29.61 -17.94
CA ASP A 235 40.71 -30.67 -18.97
C ASP A 235 39.83 -30.52 -20.24
N SER A 236 40.29 -30.52 -21.51
CA SER A 236 41.60 -30.71 -22.19
C SER A 236 41.39 -30.50 -23.73
N PRO A 237 42.30 -30.81 -24.69
CA PRO A 237 43.46 -30.01 -25.12
C PRO A 237 43.52 -29.76 -26.66
N ALA A 238 44.39 -28.86 -27.15
CA ALA A 238 45.25 -29.05 -28.36
C ALA A 238 45.86 -27.75 -28.92
N LYS A 239 47.21 -27.77 -29.08
CA LYS A 239 48.10 -27.13 -30.10
C LYS A 239 47.93 -25.61 -30.34
N SER A 240 48.95 -24.75 -30.35
CA SER A 240 50.32 -24.86 -30.89
C SER A 240 51.18 -23.64 -30.49
N LYS A 241 52.48 -23.91 -30.23
CA LYS A 241 53.72 -23.15 -30.51
C LYS A 241 53.70 -21.60 -30.68
N GLU A 242 54.52 -20.91 -29.87
CA GLU A 242 55.75 -20.15 -30.22
C GLU A 242 56.18 -19.30 -28.98
N GLU A 243 57.34 -19.60 -28.38
CA GLU A 243 58.56 -18.75 -28.35
C GLU A 243 58.28 -17.24 -28.12
N SER A 244 58.71 -16.60 -27.03
CA SER A 244 60.11 -16.26 -26.77
C SER A 244 60.37 -15.68 -25.35
N GLN A 245 61.31 -16.32 -24.66
CA GLN A 245 62.38 -15.85 -23.76
C GLN A 245 62.46 -14.40 -23.17
N LYS A 246 62.92 -14.40 -21.88
CA LYS A 246 63.73 -13.41 -21.11
C LYS A 246 62.97 -12.20 -20.55
N THR A 247 63.06 -11.82 -19.27
CA THR A 247 64.21 -11.63 -18.35
C THR A 247 63.75 -11.77 -16.87
N ILE A 248 64.27 -12.67 -16.04
CA ILE A 248 65.44 -12.56 -15.11
C ILE A 248 65.43 -11.41 -14.09
N GLY A 249 65.51 -11.80 -12.80
CA GLY A 249 65.89 -11.00 -11.61
C GLY A 249 64.91 -11.25 -10.44
N LYS A 250 65.08 -12.19 -9.50
CA LYS A 250 66.15 -12.35 -8.47
C LYS A 250 66.40 -11.02 -7.76
N GLU A 251 66.25 -10.79 -6.45
CA GLU A 251 66.52 -11.55 -5.22
C GLU A 251 65.77 -10.86 -4.03
N ARG A 252 65.36 -11.60 -2.98
CA ARG A 252 65.87 -11.51 -1.57
C ARG A 252 66.13 -10.06 -1.09
N THR A 253 65.72 -9.55 0.07
CA THR A 253 65.53 -10.11 1.43
C THR A 253 65.08 -8.97 2.35
N LYS A 254 64.39 -9.32 3.46
CA LYS A 254 64.40 -8.68 4.80
C LYS A 254 64.79 -7.20 4.89
N SER A 255 63.87 -6.35 5.35
CA SER A 255 63.69 -6.02 6.77
C SER A 255 62.42 -5.19 6.98
#